data_AF-A0A9X9N743-F1
#
_entry.id   AF-A0A9X9N743-F1
#
_cell.length_a   1.000
_cell.length_b   1.000
_cell.length_c   1.000
_cell.angle_alpha   90.00
_cell.angle_beta   90.00
_cell.angle_gamma   90.00
#
_symmetry.space_group_name_H-M   'P 1'
#
loop_
_entity.id
_entity.type
_entity.pdbx_description
1 polymer ?
#
loop_
_entity_poly.entity_id
_entity_poly.type
_entity_poly.pdbx_seq_one_letter_code
_entity_poly.pdbx_strand_id
1 'polypeptide(L)'
;MLLVVVLSIAANWIDDENFQWLFLIYSLILVAANSLVAAALLNDNKNKINDNKNKITNKIVYYGFPILFCLVYWVSIAFFTDDIPQKLLYPIRFIEIPKDSGWYIISNKYQRKEDFELHGIGVNGMTTEGMEYIKKNFTREVPSEGIDFDDEKNKCAQPKDKLQKNALYGYMAWNLGEVKVFCPRSVQFYGKHTEQELLLASQKCLVLKADILQSLDRQYIPY
;
A
#
# COMPACT_ATOMS: atom_id res chain seq x y z
N MET A 1 13.07 3.56 -23.82
CA MET A 1 13.22 4.38 -22.61
C MET A 1 12.14 4.06 -21.56
N LEU A 2 10.84 4.11 -21.91
CA LEU A 2 9.75 3.79 -20.96
C LEU A 2 9.87 2.38 -20.34
N LEU A 3 10.20 1.37 -21.14
CA LEU A 3 10.41 -0.01 -20.67
C LEU A 3 11.51 -0.10 -19.60
N VAL A 4 12.66 0.54 -19.81
CA VAL A 4 13.81 0.49 -18.88
C VAL A 4 13.46 1.07 -17.51
N VAL A 5 12.69 2.16 -17.48
CA VAL A 5 12.22 2.76 -16.21
C VAL A 5 11.27 1.82 -15.48
N VAL A 6 10.37 1.15 -16.21
CA VAL A 6 9.46 0.14 -15.63
C VAL A 6 10.23 -1.09 -15.14
N LEU A 7 11.33 -1.50 -15.82
CA LEU A 7 12.19 -2.60 -15.37
C LEU A 7 12.77 -2.32 -13.98
N SER A 8 13.31 -1.11 -13.77
CA SER A 8 13.94 -0.75 -12.49
C SER A 8 12.93 -0.69 -11.35
N ILE A 9 11.71 -0.19 -11.61
CA ILE A 9 10.64 -0.14 -10.61
C ILE A 9 10.18 -1.55 -10.26
N ALA A 10 9.94 -2.41 -11.25
CA ALA A 10 9.51 -3.78 -11.04
C ALA A 10 10.60 -4.66 -10.39
N ALA A 11 11.87 -4.41 -10.66
CA ALA A 11 12.95 -5.13 -9.99
C ALA A 11 13.03 -4.79 -8.50
N ASN A 12 12.80 -3.53 -8.12
CA ASN A 12 12.72 -3.12 -6.70
C ASN A 12 11.54 -3.76 -5.95
N TRP A 13 10.61 -4.42 -6.65
CA TRP A 13 9.51 -5.15 -6.05
C TRP A 13 9.89 -6.58 -5.68
N ILE A 14 11.03 -7.10 -6.10
CA ILE A 14 11.43 -8.47 -5.75
C ILE A 14 12.29 -8.38 -4.48
N ASP A 15 11.95 -9.12 -3.43
CA ASP A 15 12.65 -8.96 -2.14
C ASP A 15 14.00 -9.72 -2.09
N ASP A 16 14.13 -10.80 -2.86
CA ASP A 16 15.36 -11.60 -2.93
C ASP A 16 16.31 -11.08 -4.02
N GLU A 17 17.55 -10.76 -3.62
CA GLU A 17 18.57 -10.16 -4.49
C GLU A 17 18.96 -11.07 -5.68
N ASN A 18 19.02 -12.38 -5.49
CA ASN A 18 19.35 -13.29 -6.59
C ASN A 18 18.20 -13.33 -7.61
N PHE A 19 16.96 -13.37 -7.15
CA PHE A 19 15.79 -13.31 -8.02
C PHE A 19 15.66 -11.95 -8.72
N GLN A 20 16.04 -10.83 -8.08
CA GLN A 20 16.13 -9.52 -8.71
C GLN A 20 17.06 -9.54 -9.93
N TRP A 21 18.29 -10.04 -9.76
CA TRP A 21 19.27 -10.11 -10.85
C TRP A 21 18.82 -11.03 -11.97
N LEU A 22 18.27 -12.20 -11.64
CA LEU A 22 17.69 -13.12 -12.63
C LEU A 22 16.57 -12.46 -13.43
N PHE A 23 15.66 -11.73 -12.77
CA PHE A 23 14.59 -10.99 -13.42
C PHE A 23 15.13 -9.89 -14.34
N LEU A 24 16.14 -9.13 -13.92
CA LEU A 24 16.77 -8.09 -14.73
C LEU A 24 17.44 -8.66 -15.99
N ILE A 25 18.19 -9.76 -15.85
CA ILE A 25 18.83 -10.45 -16.98
C ILE A 25 17.76 -10.97 -17.95
N TYR A 26 16.73 -11.64 -17.43
CA TYR A 26 15.63 -12.16 -18.24
C TYR A 26 14.89 -11.02 -18.99
N SER A 27 14.65 -9.90 -18.31
CA SER A 27 14.03 -8.71 -18.89
C SER A 27 14.86 -8.11 -20.02
N LEU A 28 16.19 -8.03 -19.85
CA LEU A 28 17.10 -7.58 -20.91
C LEU A 28 17.05 -8.49 -22.14
N ILE A 29 17.03 -9.81 -21.94
CA ILE A 29 16.91 -10.80 -23.02
C ILE A 29 15.59 -10.60 -23.77
N LEU A 30 14.47 -10.44 -23.05
CA LEU A 30 13.16 -10.19 -23.68
C LEU A 30 13.13 -8.91 -24.50
N VAL A 31 13.70 -7.82 -23.99
CA VAL A 31 13.77 -6.53 -24.71
C VAL A 31 14.63 -6.66 -25.96
N ALA A 32 15.77 -7.35 -25.87
CA ALA A 32 16.63 -7.62 -27.02
C ALA A 32 15.92 -8.47 -28.07
N ALA A 33 15.24 -9.54 -27.67
CA ALA A 33 14.47 -10.40 -28.56
C ALA A 33 13.34 -9.63 -29.26
N ASN A 34 12.57 -8.82 -28.53
CA ASN A 34 11.51 -7.98 -29.10
C ASN A 34 12.08 -6.99 -30.13
N SER A 35 13.22 -6.39 -29.82
CA SER A 35 13.90 -5.44 -30.73
C SER A 35 14.42 -6.11 -32.00
N LEU A 36 14.98 -7.33 -31.89
CA LEU A 36 15.44 -8.11 -33.03
C LEU A 36 14.28 -8.52 -33.95
N VAL A 37 13.17 -8.98 -33.36
CA VAL A 37 11.98 -9.34 -34.15
C VAL A 37 11.39 -8.11 -34.82
N ALA A 38 11.29 -6.98 -34.13
CA ALA A 38 10.83 -5.73 -34.72
C ALA A 38 11.72 -5.29 -35.89
N ALA A 39 13.05 -5.39 -35.75
CA ALA A 39 13.99 -5.09 -36.83
C ALA A 39 13.84 -6.05 -38.03
N ALA A 40 13.66 -7.34 -37.79
CA ALA A 40 13.44 -8.35 -38.82
C ALA A 40 12.14 -8.08 -39.60
N LEU A 41 11.04 -7.75 -38.90
CA LEU A 41 9.75 -7.40 -39.50
C LEU A 41 9.82 -6.11 -40.33
N LEU A 42 10.54 -5.09 -39.85
CA LEU A 42 10.76 -3.85 -40.61
C LEU A 42 11.57 -4.10 -41.89
N ASN A 43 12.58 -4.98 -41.84
CA ASN A 43 13.41 -5.31 -42.99
C ASN A 43 12.65 -6.14 -44.04
N ASP A 44 11.84 -7.13 -43.60
CA ASP A 44 10.98 -7.92 -44.51
C ASP A 44 9.94 -7.04 -45.21
N ASN A 45 9.35 -6.07 -44.49
CA ASN A 45 8.40 -5.13 -45.08
C ASN A 45 9.03 -4.24 -46.16
N LYS A 46 10.27 -3.77 -45.96
CA LYS A 46 11.01 -3.00 -46.97
C LYS A 46 11.22 -3.79 -48.27
N ASN A 47 11.35 -5.11 -48.18
CA ASN A 47 11.53 -6.01 -49.32
C ASN A 47 10.21 -6.40 -50.01
N LYS A 48 9.04 -6.19 -49.36
CA LYS A 48 7.70 -6.63 -49.84
C LYS A 48 6.77 -5.51 -50.32
N ILE A 49 7.30 -4.33 -50.64
CA ILE A 49 6.53 -3.11 -50.99
C ILE A 49 5.58 -3.28 -52.20
N ASN A 50 5.68 -4.36 -52.99
CA ASN A 50 4.94 -4.52 -54.25
C ASN A 50 3.60 -5.30 -54.20
N ASP A 51 3.07 -5.71 -53.04
CA ASP A 51 1.86 -6.57 -53.02
C ASP A 51 0.77 -6.13 -52.01
N ASN A 52 -0.39 -5.69 -52.51
CA ASN A 52 -1.46 -5.07 -51.72
C ASN A 52 -2.23 -6.05 -50.80
N LYS A 53 -2.25 -7.35 -51.12
CA LYS A 53 -2.94 -8.38 -50.31
C LYS A 53 -2.21 -8.66 -48.98
N ASN A 54 -0.91 -8.35 -48.90
CA ASN A 54 -0.07 -8.51 -47.72
C ASN A 54 -0.20 -7.36 -46.70
N LYS A 55 -0.89 -6.26 -47.03
CA LYS A 55 -0.88 -5.03 -46.23
C LYS A 55 -1.65 -5.12 -44.90
N ILE A 56 -2.72 -5.94 -44.84
CA ILE A 56 -3.54 -6.12 -43.62
C ILE A 56 -2.89 -7.16 -42.69
N THR A 57 -2.46 -8.31 -43.23
CA THR A 57 -1.75 -9.37 -42.49
C THR A 57 -0.46 -8.83 -41.86
N ASN A 58 0.29 -7.99 -42.57
CA ASN A 58 1.51 -7.37 -42.04
C ASN A 58 1.23 -6.39 -40.87
N LYS A 59 0.08 -5.69 -40.87
CA LYS A 59 -0.30 -4.81 -39.75
C LYS A 59 -0.64 -5.62 -38.49
N ILE A 60 -1.39 -6.71 -38.64
CA ILE A 60 -1.74 -7.57 -37.50
C ILE A 60 -0.49 -8.18 -36.88
N VAL A 61 0.46 -8.66 -37.70
CA VAL A 61 1.73 -9.19 -37.21
C VAL A 61 2.56 -8.10 -36.52
N TYR A 62 2.62 -6.90 -37.10
CA TYR A 62 3.39 -5.78 -36.56
C TYR A 62 2.89 -5.29 -35.20
N TYR A 63 1.57 -5.23 -34.99
CA TYR A 63 0.99 -4.81 -33.70
C TYR A 63 0.76 -5.97 -32.73
N GLY A 64 0.49 -7.17 -33.23
CA GLY A 64 0.23 -8.35 -32.40
C GLY A 64 1.45 -8.83 -31.63
N PHE A 65 2.64 -8.80 -32.24
CA PHE A 65 3.87 -9.26 -31.58
C PHE A 65 4.26 -8.41 -30.36
N PRO A 66 4.28 -7.06 -30.44
CA PRO A 66 4.53 -6.21 -29.28
C PRO A 66 3.50 -6.41 -28.15
N ILE A 67 2.22 -6.58 -28.48
CA ILE A 67 1.16 -6.84 -27.50
C ILE A 67 1.39 -8.18 -26.79
N LEU A 68 1.73 -9.23 -27.54
CA LEU A 68 2.07 -10.54 -26.97
C LEU A 68 3.28 -10.44 -26.03
N PHE A 69 4.32 -9.70 -26.41
CA PHE A 69 5.47 -9.44 -25.56
C PHE A 69 5.10 -8.73 -24.26
N CYS A 70 4.21 -7.73 -24.32
CA CYS A 70 3.69 -7.07 -23.13
C CYS A 70 2.96 -8.06 -22.21
N LEU A 71 2.15 -8.96 -22.76
CA LEU A 71 1.44 -9.98 -21.97
C LEU A 71 2.41 -10.97 -21.31
N VAL A 72 3.38 -11.48 -22.06
CA VAL A 72 4.43 -12.37 -21.51
C VAL A 72 5.17 -11.68 -20.38
N TYR A 73 5.51 -10.40 -20.56
CA TYR A 73 6.21 -9.62 -19.55
C TYR A 73 5.37 -9.40 -18.28
N TRP A 74 4.07 -9.14 -18.43
CA TRP A 74 3.14 -9.07 -17.29
C TRP A 74 3.07 -10.39 -16.51
N VAL A 75 3.03 -11.52 -17.22
CA VAL A 75 3.06 -12.86 -16.59
C VAL A 75 4.40 -13.10 -15.88
N SER A 76 5.51 -12.63 -16.44
CA SER A 76 6.82 -12.73 -15.77
C SER A 76 6.86 -11.93 -14.47
N ILE A 77 6.37 -10.69 -14.45
CA ILE A 77 6.26 -9.91 -13.20
C ILE A 77 5.43 -10.69 -12.17
N ALA A 78 4.30 -11.26 -12.60
CA ALA A 78 3.44 -12.10 -11.76
C ALA A 78 4.13 -13.32 -11.16
N PHE A 79 5.12 -13.87 -11.87
CA PHE A 79 5.88 -15.03 -11.42
C PHE A 79 6.99 -14.67 -10.42
N PHE A 80 7.68 -13.55 -10.64
CA PHE A 80 8.83 -13.15 -9.81
C PHE A 80 8.45 -12.30 -8.59
N THR A 81 7.25 -11.72 -8.57
CA THR A 81 6.86 -10.75 -7.55
C THR A 81 5.70 -11.28 -6.72
N ASP A 82 5.94 -11.45 -5.42
CA ASP A 82 4.87 -11.65 -4.44
C ASP A 82 4.19 -10.31 -4.11
N ASP A 83 2.92 -10.36 -3.71
CA ASP A 83 2.14 -9.21 -3.21
C ASP A 83 2.06 -8.03 -4.21
N ILE A 84 1.83 -8.34 -5.49
CA ILE A 84 1.71 -7.34 -6.58
C ILE A 84 0.64 -6.28 -6.33
N PRO A 85 -0.60 -6.63 -5.93
CA PRO A 85 -1.63 -5.62 -5.65
C PRO A 85 -1.11 -4.57 -4.68
N GLN A 86 -0.36 -4.98 -3.66
CA GLN A 86 0.13 -4.12 -2.61
C GLN A 86 1.28 -3.23 -3.11
N LYS A 87 2.24 -3.82 -3.83
CA LYS A 87 3.36 -3.08 -4.42
C LYS A 87 2.90 -2.04 -5.46
N LEU A 88 1.73 -2.25 -6.07
CA LEU A 88 1.08 -1.29 -6.96
C LEU A 88 0.33 -0.17 -6.21
N LEU A 89 -0.37 -0.50 -5.13
CA LEU A 89 -1.24 0.42 -4.39
C LEU A 89 -0.50 1.28 -3.35
N TYR A 90 0.65 0.80 -2.86
CA TYR A 90 1.43 1.47 -1.82
C TYR A 90 2.03 2.83 -2.28
N PRO A 91 2.67 2.95 -3.47
CA PRO A 91 3.26 4.23 -3.92
C PRO A 91 2.24 5.36 -4.08
N ILE A 92 0.99 5.01 -4.39
CA ILE A 92 -0.13 5.96 -4.52
C ILE A 92 -0.89 6.18 -3.19
N ARG A 93 -0.41 5.58 -2.08
CA ARG A 93 -0.98 5.67 -0.72
C ARG A 93 -2.45 5.26 -0.61
N PHE A 94 -2.89 4.36 -1.47
CA PHE A 94 -4.18 3.68 -1.28
C PHE A 94 -4.11 2.61 -0.18
N ILE A 95 -2.90 2.13 0.10
CA ILE A 95 -2.59 1.33 1.27
C ILE A 95 -1.35 1.89 1.96
N GLU A 96 -1.24 1.68 3.26
CA GLU A 96 -0.07 1.96 4.08
C GLU A 96 0.42 0.65 4.71
N ILE A 97 1.70 0.58 5.07
CA ILE A 97 2.25 -0.56 5.82
C ILE A 97 2.44 -0.18 7.29
N PRO A 98 2.61 -1.15 8.22
CA PRO A 98 2.75 -0.84 9.65
C PRO A 98 3.88 0.15 9.99
N LYS A 99 4.92 0.18 9.15
CA LYS A 99 6.03 1.14 9.27
C LYS A 99 5.60 2.59 9.09
N ASP A 100 4.53 2.87 8.35
CA ASP A 100 4.00 4.21 8.11
C ASP A 100 2.98 4.66 9.17
N SER A 101 2.83 3.88 10.25
CA SER A 101 1.89 4.20 11.31
C SER A 101 2.08 5.63 11.83
N GLY A 102 0.97 6.32 12.03
CA GLY A 102 0.88 7.68 12.51
C GLY A 102 -0.28 7.85 13.50
N TRP A 103 -0.41 9.06 14.02
CA TRP A 103 -1.53 9.41 14.87
C TRP A 103 -2.68 9.91 14.02
N TYR A 104 -3.88 9.43 14.34
CA TYR A 104 -5.12 9.80 13.68
C TYR A 104 -6.17 10.20 14.72
N ILE A 105 -6.84 11.31 14.48
CA ILE A 105 -8.00 11.74 15.26
C ILE A 105 -9.27 11.17 14.62
N ILE A 106 -10.12 10.58 15.45
CA ILE A 106 -11.50 10.28 15.09
C ILE A 106 -12.35 11.55 15.31
N SER A 107 -12.81 12.13 14.20
CA SER A 107 -13.70 13.27 14.15
C SER A 107 -15.04 12.94 14.83
N ASN A 108 -15.47 13.81 15.74
CA ASN A 108 -16.74 13.68 16.47
C ASN A 108 -17.93 14.30 15.71
N LYS A 109 -17.81 14.52 14.39
CA LYS A 109 -18.87 15.19 13.61
C LYS A 109 -20.14 14.35 13.46
N TYR A 110 -20.12 13.06 13.81
CA TYR A 110 -21.31 12.21 13.88
C TYR A 110 -21.84 12.07 15.32
N GLN A 111 -22.15 13.20 15.96
CA GLN A 111 -23.16 13.16 17.01
C GLN A 111 -24.52 13.15 16.31
N ARG A 112 -25.22 12.01 16.38
CA ARG A 112 -26.64 11.94 16.03
C ARG A 112 -27.34 13.01 16.88
N LYS A 113 -27.84 14.07 16.24
CA LYS A 113 -28.70 15.08 16.85
C LYS A 113 -30.07 14.48 17.14
N GLU A 114 -30.16 13.43 17.94
CA GLU A 114 -31.44 12.97 18.49
C GLU A 114 -31.21 12.54 19.93
N ASP A 115 -31.73 13.40 20.81
CA ASP A 115 -32.16 13.19 22.19
C ASP A 115 -31.13 13.00 23.32
N PHE A 116 -30.97 14.11 24.04
CA PHE A 116 -31.01 14.27 25.50
C PHE A 116 -31.08 12.98 26.35
N GLU A 117 -30.22 12.94 27.39
CA GLU A 117 -30.17 11.95 28.48
C GLU A 117 -29.66 10.54 28.14
N LEU A 118 -28.36 10.43 27.89
CA LEU A 118 -27.62 9.23 28.29
C LEU A 118 -26.21 9.62 28.75
N HIS A 119 -25.91 9.37 30.03
CA HIS A 119 -24.54 9.37 30.53
C HIS A 119 -23.68 8.42 29.68
N GLY A 120 -22.74 8.97 28.90
CA GLY A 120 -21.81 8.17 28.07
C GLY A 120 -21.78 8.57 26.59
N ILE A 121 -21.61 9.86 26.29
CA ILE A 121 -21.53 10.35 24.91
C ILE A 121 -20.26 9.81 24.25
N GLY A 122 -20.47 8.94 23.28
CA GLY A 122 -19.45 8.28 22.48
C GLY A 122 -18.98 9.07 21.25
N VAL A 123 -17.77 8.78 20.78
CA VAL A 123 -17.28 9.28 19.48
C VAL A 123 -17.88 8.38 18.40
N ASN A 124 -18.68 8.93 17.48
CA ASN A 124 -19.36 8.20 16.39
C ASN A 124 -20.21 6.98 16.85
N GLY A 125 -20.90 7.11 17.98
CA GLY A 125 -21.77 6.05 18.54
C GLY A 125 -21.05 5.01 19.41
N MET A 126 -19.73 5.16 19.64
CA MET A 126 -18.96 4.27 20.49
C MET A 126 -18.75 4.86 21.89
N THR A 127 -19.20 4.15 22.93
CA THR A 127 -19.08 4.59 24.33
C THR A 127 -17.65 4.94 24.72
N THR A 128 -17.48 5.76 25.75
CA THR A 128 -16.16 6.10 26.32
C THR A 128 -15.35 4.87 26.70
N GLU A 129 -16.01 3.86 27.29
CA GLU A 129 -15.40 2.57 27.62
C GLU A 129 -14.98 1.77 26.38
N GLY A 130 -15.80 1.78 25.33
CA GLY A 130 -15.46 1.16 24.04
C GLY A 130 -14.24 1.82 23.38
N MET A 131 -14.14 3.15 23.48
CA MET A 131 -12.97 3.91 23.00
C MET A 131 -11.71 3.56 23.79
N GLU A 132 -11.81 3.44 25.12
CA GLU A 132 -10.69 3.00 25.95
C GLU A 132 -10.25 1.57 25.63
N TYR A 133 -11.19 0.68 25.33
CA TYR A 133 -10.89 -0.69 24.90
C TYR A 133 -10.14 -0.71 23.56
N ILE A 134 -10.63 0.02 22.54
CA ILE A 134 -9.94 0.12 21.24
C ILE A 134 -8.54 0.67 21.42
N LYS A 135 -8.39 1.74 22.19
CA LYS A 135 -7.10 2.41 22.39
C LYS A 135 -6.00 1.47 22.84
N LYS A 136 -6.31 0.46 23.66
CA LYS A 136 -5.32 -0.54 24.10
C LYS A 136 -4.60 -1.21 22.93
N ASN A 137 -5.31 -1.45 21.82
CA ASN A 137 -4.74 -2.07 20.62
C ASN A 137 -4.06 -1.06 19.68
N PHE A 138 -4.41 0.22 19.75
CA PHE A 138 -3.93 1.30 18.88
C PHE A 138 -2.98 2.26 19.62
N THR A 139 -2.02 1.69 20.34
CA THR A 139 -0.99 2.44 21.06
C THR A 139 0.30 2.54 20.25
N ARG A 140 1.03 3.63 20.45
CA ARG A 140 2.44 3.69 20.07
C ARG A 140 3.22 3.06 21.22
N GLU A 141 3.83 1.91 20.99
CA GLU A 141 4.89 1.44 21.88
C GLU A 141 6.02 2.47 21.79
N VAL A 142 6.13 3.32 22.81
CA VAL A 142 7.32 4.15 23.01
C VAL A 142 8.29 3.29 23.81
N PRO A 143 9.48 2.97 23.26
CA PRO A 143 10.51 2.29 24.03
C PRO A 143 10.82 3.14 25.25
N SER A 144 10.32 2.73 26.40
CA SER A 144 10.56 3.38 27.69
C SER A 144 11.85 2.86 28.33
N GLU A 145 12.45 1.81 27.72
CA GLU A 145 13.71 1.23 28.17
C GLU A 145 14.86 2.22 27.97
N GLY A 146 15.47 2.64 29.07
CA GLY A 146 16.63 3.53 29.09
C GLY A 146 16.31 5.03 29.13
N ILE A 147 15.03 5.42 29.17
CA ILE A 147 14.62 6.82 29.37
C ILE A 147 14.07 6.98 30.78
N ASP A 148 14.81 7.68 31.64
CA ASP A 148 14.29 8.10 32.94
C ASP A 148 13.37 9.31 32.74
N PHE A 149 12.07 9.07 32.83
CA PHE A 149 11.03 10.08 32.68
C PHE A 149 10.86 10.96 33.92
N ASP A 150 11.51 10.66 35.04
CA ASP A 150 11.51 11.49 36.25
C ASP A 150 12.54 12.63 36.16
N ASP A 151 13.54 12.52 35.27
CA ASP A 151 14.47 13.60 34.92
C ASP A 151 13.71 14.76 34.23
N GLU A 152 13.89 15.98 34.72
CA GLU A 152 13.23 17.19 34.18
C GLU A 152 13.49 17.41 32.69
N LYS A 153 14.63 16.93 32.17
CA LYS A 153 14.96 17.00 30.74
C LYS A 153 14.07 16.10 29.88
N ASN A 154 13.61 14.98 30.43
CA ASN A 154 12.84 13.96 29.73
C ASN A 154 11.33 14.07 29.99
N LYS A 155 10.89 14.89 30.96
CA LYS A 155 9.47 15.18 31.22
C LYS A 155 8.72 15.74 29.99
N CYS A 156 9.42 16.44 29.11
CA CYS A 156 8.87 16.96 27.85
C CYS A 156 8.95 15.97 26.67
N ALA A 157 9.55 14.80 26.91
CA ALA A 157 9.59 13.66 26.00
C ALA A 157 8.79 12.47 26.57
N GLN A 158 8.01 12.69 27.63
CA GLN A 158 7.04 11.73 28.13
C GLN A 158 5.90 11.66 27.12
N PRO A 159 5.65 10.48 26.52
CA PRO A 159 4.56 10.30 25.59
C PRO A 159 3.29 10.76 26.27
N LYS A 160 2.76 11.91 25.84
CA LYS A 160 1.52 12.43 26.39
C LYS A 160 0.36 11.74 25.67
N ASP A 161 0.35 10.42 25.77
CA ASP A 161 -0.70 9.50 25.31
C ASP A 161 -2.08 9.89 25.88
N LYS A 162 -2.08 10.72 26.93
CA LYS A 162 -3.24 11.21 27.67
C LYS A 162 -3.93 12.47 27.10
N LEU A 163 -3.35 13.19 26.13
CA LEU A 163 -3.88 14.51 25.77
C LEU A 163 -4.98 14.53 24.70
N GLN A 164 -5.19 13.45 23.93
CA GLN A 164 -6.28 13.39 22.95
C GLN A 164 -7.17 12.17 23.17
N LYS A 165 -8.35 12.40 23.76
CA LYS A 165 -9.33 11.35 24.10
C LYS A 165 -9.79 10.54 22.88
N ASN A 166 -9.68 11.09 21.68
CA ASN A 166 -10.15 10.50 20.41
C ASN A 166 -9.02 10.26 19.39
N ALA A 167 -7.75 10.22 19.82
CA ALA A 167 -6.63 9.87 18.95
C ALA A 167 -6.24 8.40 19.07
N LEU A 168 -5.89 7.78 17.94
CA LEU A 168 -5.43 6.40 17.82
C LEU A 168 -4.12 6.36 17.02
N TYR A 169 -3.24 5.42 17.35
CA TYR A 169 -2.00 5.20 16.61
C TYR A 169 -2.09 3.94 15.74
N GLY A 170 -1.83 4.08 14.44
CA GLY A 170 -1.99 3.00 13.47
C GLY A 170 -1.77 3.48 12.04
N TYR A 171 -2.16 2.68 11.06
CA TYR A 171 -1.98 2.96 9.63
C TYR A 171 -3.24 2.60 8.83
N MET A 172 -3.39 3.20 7.65
CA MET A 172 -4.50 2.91 6.75
C MET A 172 -4.19 1.69 5.88
N ALA A 173 -4.57 0.49 6.35
CA ALA A 173 -4.46 -0.73 5.54
C ALA A 173 -5.27 -0.65 4.23
N TRP A 174 -6.33 0.18 4.21
CA TRP A 174 -7.07 0.53 3.00
C TRP A 174 -7.61 1.96 3.08
N ASN A 175 -7.31 2.78 2.07
CA ASN A 175 -7.67 4.19 1.97
C ASN A 175 -8.27 4.54 0.59
N LEU A 176 -9.23 3.75 0.10
CA LEU A 176 -9.89 4.00 -1.18
C LEU A 176 -11.41 4.01 -1.04
N GLY A 177 -12.03 5.09 -1.54
CA GLY A 177 -13.49 5.26 -1.56
C GLY A 177 -14.06 5.73 -0.23
N GLU A 178 -15.32 5.36 0.03
CA GLU A 178 -16.06 5.79 1.23
C GLU A 178 -15.74 4.97 2.48
N VAL A 179 -15.15 3.77 2.31
CA VAL A 179 -14.79 2.86 3.39
C VAL A 179 -13.27 2.83 3.51
N LYS A 180 -12.79 3.05 4.72
CA LYS A 180 -11.38 2.98 5.10
C LYS A 180 -11.18 1.86 6.12
N VAL A 181 -10.05 1.16 6.03
CA VAL A 181 -9.66 0.15 7.01
C VAL A 181 -8.43 0.67 7.74
N PHE A 182 -8.58 0.93 9.03
CA PHE A 182 -7.54 1.48 9.90
C PHE A 182 -7.08 0.42 10.89
N CYS A 183 -5.78 0.14 10.92
CA CYS A 183 -5.21 -0.99 11.65
C CYS A 183 -4.12 -0.54 12.62
N PRO A 184 -3.96 -1.25 13.75
CA PRO A 184 -2.89 -0.96 14.68
C PRO A 184 -1.55 -1.41 14.11
N ARG A 185 -0.45 -0.79 14.57
CA ARG A 185 0.92 -1.12 14.10
C ARG A 185 1.30 -2.61 14.27
N SER A 186 0.69 -3.29 15.24
CA SER A 186 0.95 -4.71 15.52
C SER A 186 0.34 -5.67 14.50
N VAL A 187 -0.50 -5.18 13.59
CA VAL A 187 -1.13 -5.98 12.54
C VAL A 187 -0.35 -5.86 11.24
N GLN A 188 -0.12 -6.97 10.56
CA GLN A 188 0.52 -7.02 9.25
C GLN A 188 -0.27 -7.96 8.33
N PHE A 189 -0.72 -7.45 7.18
CA PHE A 189 -1.44 -8.24 6.15
C PHE A 189 -0.53 -8.67 4.98
N TYR A 190 0.72 -8.23 5.01
CA TYR A 190 1.65 -8.37 3.89
C TYR A 190 2.68 -9.46 4.19
N GLY A 191 3.05 -10.22 3.17
CA GLY A 191 3.90 -11.41 3.30
C GLY A 191 3.10 -12.72 3.43
N LYS A 192 3.81 -13.80 3.74
CA LYS A 192 3.22 -15.13 3.83
C LYS A 192 2.43 -15.29 5.13
N HIS A 193 1.11 -15.26 5.02
CA HIS A 193 0.17 -15.52 6.11
C HIS A 193 -0.80 -16.62 5.70
N THR A 194 -1.25 -17.38 6.69
CA THR A 194 -2.40 -18.30 6.55
C THR A 194 -3.71 -17.51 6.54
N GLU A 195 -4.76 -18.09 5.98
CA GLU A 195 -6.10 -17.50 6.00
C GLU A 195 -6.58 -17.20 7.43
N GLN A 196 -6.24 -18.08 8.39
CA GLN A 196 -6.59 -17.93 9.79
C GLN A 196 -5.87 -16.74 10.44
N GLU A 197 -4.59 -16.54 10.14
CA GLU A 197 -3.82 -15.39 10.63
C GLU A 197 -4.38 -14.08 10.08
N LEU A 198 -4.73 -14.04 8.79
CA LEU A 198 -5.34 -12.88 8.16
C LEU A 198 -6.71 -12.54 8.77
N LEU A 199 -7.52 -13.56 9.05
CA LEU A 199 -8.82 -13.38 9.69
C LEU A 199 -8.67 -12.80 11.10
N LEU A 200 -7.76 -13.35 11.91
CA LEU A 200 -7.47 -12.84 13.25
C LEU A 200 -6.85 -11.44 13.23
N ALA A 201 -6.02 -11.13 12.24
CA ALA A 201 -5.48 -9.80 12.01
C ALA A 201 -6.58 -8.79 11.65
N SER A 202 -7.51 -9.16 10.76
CA SER A 202 -8.61 -8.29 10.33
C SER A 202 -9.53 -7.86 11.47
N GLN A 203 -9.75 -8.74 12.46
CA GLN A 203 -10.60 -8.45 13.63
C GLN A 203 -10.04 -7.36 14.54
N LYS A 204 -8.75 -7.05 14.43
CA LYS A 204 -8.09 -5.99 15.22
C LYS A 204 -8.20 -4.61 14.56
N CYS A 205 -8.65 -4.54 13.31
CA CYS A 205 -8.77 -3.30 12.57
C CYS A 205 -10.16 -2.67 12.69
N LEU A 206 -10.24 -1.37 12.43
CA LEU A 206 -11.47 -0.60 12.38
C LEU A 206 -11.88 -0.35 10.93
N VAL A 207 -13.15 -0.61 10.63
CA VAL A 207 -13.76 -0.24 9.35
C VAL A 207 -14.53 1.06 9.56
N LEU A 208 -14.11 2.11 8.87
CA LEU A 208 -14.53 3.47 9.13
C LEU A 208 -14.97 4.15 7.84
N LYS A 209 -15.89 5.11 7.95
CA LYS A 209 -16.26 5.98 6.83
C LYS A 209 -15.16 7.02 6.55
N ALA A 210 -14.99 7.42 5.31
CA ALA A 210 -13.86 8.23 4.85
C ALA A 210 -13.68 9.58 5.55
N ASP A 211 -14.77 10.18 6.03
CA ASP A 211 -14.85 11.49 6.68
C ASP A 211 -14.60 11.47 8.19
N ILE A 212 -14.43 10.27 8.76
CA ILE A 212 -14.28 10.07 10.21
C ILE A 212 -12.84 10.29 10.69
N LEU A 213 -11.84 9.99 9.86
CA LEU A 213 -10.43 10.00 10.27
C LEU A 213 -9.67 11.17 9.67
N GLN A 214 -8.93 11.87 10.54
CA GLN A 214 -8.00 12.93 10.17
C GLN A 214 -6.60 12.58 10.66
N SER A 215 -5.60 12.61 9.79
CA SER A 215 -4.20 12.45 10.21
C SER A 215 -3.78 13.64 11.08
N LEU A 216 -3.03 13.34 12.13
CA LEU A 216 -2.42 14.33 12.98
C LEU A 216 -0.98 14.57 12.55
N ASP A 217 -0.60 15.82 12.31
CA ASP A 217 0.80 16.17 12.09
C ASP A 217 1.61 15.89 13.37
N ARG A 218 2.87 15.48 13.19
CA ARG A 218 3.82 15.28 14.28
C ARG A 218 3.99 16.51 15.17
N GLN A 219 3.80 17.71 14.62
CA GLN A 219 3.85 18.96 15.38
C GLN A 219 2.79 19.05 16.49
N TYR A 220 1.67 18.33 16.35
CA TYR A 220 0.59 18.31 17.34
C TYR A 220 0.66 17.10 18.28
N ILE A 221 1.68 16.24 18.13
CA ILE A 221 1.95 15.13 19.05
C ILE A 221 2.94 15.65 20.09
N PRO A 222 2.50 15.91 21.34
CA PRO A 222 3.44 16.11 22.43
C PRO A 222 4.28 14.83 22.61
N TYR A 223 5.60 14.96 22.42
CA TYR A 223 6.57 13.92 22.73
C TYR A 223 6.58 13.64 24.21
#